data_AF-A0A928PG40-F1
#
_entry.id   AF-A0A928PG40-F1
#
_cell.length_a   1.000
_cell.length_b   1.000
_cell.length_c   1.000
_cell.angle_alpha   90.00
_cell.angle_beta   90.00
_cell.angle_gamma   90.00
#
_symmetry.space_group_name_H-M   'P 1'
#
loop_
_entity.id
_entity.type
_entity.pdbx_description
1 polymer ?
#
loop_
_entity_poly.entity_id
_entity_poly.type
_entity_poly.pdbx_seq_one_letter_code
_entity_poly.pdbx_strand_id
1 'polypeptide(L)'
;MKYSSPDAEKSPLPWETGKTFLPGTVFPVSDIGAEGGRAFFDKVFFVSDHIMLSHIREITGLDAMALQNWVKRKWVPNPEKKYYGREHLARFLIINMLRDTLQIARIMYLLRYLNGTEPGDAVISESELYHYVCRCVGLLSAAGSPGLFPADLDAVIAEASSDFVPKTADAKRRLRETLCIMVTACCAARLKESADRELDGIGAPPDPKLGRVLNGGR
;
A
#
# COMPACT_ATOMS: atom_id res chain seq x y z
N MET A 1 -54.25 -18.64 -5.33
CA MET A 1 -52.78 -18.81 -5.27
C MET A 1 -52.18 -17.43 -5.17
N LYS A 2 -51.71 -17.04 -3.98
CA LYS A 2 -51.12 -15.73 -3.71
C LYS A 2 -49.61 -15.82 -3.94
N TYR A 3 -49.07 -15.06 -4.88
CA TYR A 3 -47.65 -14.73 -4.92
C TYR A 3 -47.41 -13.65 -3.87
N SER A 4 -46.87 -14.03 -2.72
CA SER A 4 -46.24 -13.10 -1.78
C SER A 4 -44.75 -13.22 -1.97
N SER A 5 -44.14 -12.18 -2.55
CA SER A 5 -42.70 -11.98 -2.48
C SER A 5 -42.30 -11.82 -1.00
N PRO A 6 -41.30 -12.56 -0.50
CA PRO A 6 -40.61 -12.15 0.70
C PRO A 6 -39.50 -11.20 0.27
N ASP A 7 -39.67 -9.92 0.60
CA ASP A 7 -38.55 -8.99 0.79
C ASP A 7 -37.65 -9.58 1.88
N ALA A 8 -36.72 -10.44 1.46
CA ALA A 8 -35.59 -10.81 2.28
C ALA A 8 -34.71 -9.56 2.37
N GLU A 9 -34.62 -8.98 3.57
CA GLU A 9 -33.56 -8.06 3.96
C GLU A 9 -32.22 -8.61 3.43
N LYS A 10 -31.77 -8.05 2.30
CA LYS A 10 -30.43 -8.34 1.79
C LYS A 10 -29.47 -7.69 2.77
N SER A 11 -28.71 -8.52 3.48
CA SER A 11 -27.52 -8.06 4.18
C SER A 11 -26.69 -7.21 3.21
N PRO A 12 -26.17 -6.04 3.63
CA PRO A 12 -25.47 -5.12 2.75
C PRO A 12 -24.33 -5.85 2.02
N LEU A 13 -24.29 -5.70 0.70
CA LEU A 13 -23.30 -6.36 -0.14
C LEU A 13 -21.88 -5.90 0.29
N PRO A 14 -20.82 -6.72 0.20
CA PRO A 14 -19.48 -6.36 0.68
C PRO A 14 -18.84 -5.11 0.04
N TRP A 15 -19.38 -4.58 -1.05
CA TRP A 15 -18.96 -3.28 -1.59
C TRP A 15 -19.65 -2.09 -0.90
N GLU A 16 -20.78 -2.30 -0.23
CA GLU A 16 -21.44 -1.31 0.64
C GLU A 16 -20.65 -1.06 1.93
N THR A 17 -19.73 -1.96 2.33
CA THR A 17 -18.89 -1.72 3.51
C THR A 17 -17.73 -0.77 3.26
N GLY A 18 -17.39 -0.39 2.02
CA GLY A 18 -16.52 0.76 1.72
C GLY A 18 -15.16 0.81 2.44
N LYS A 19 -14.68 -0.30 3.04
CA LYS A 19 -13.49 -0.31 3.87
C LYS A 19 -12.25 -0.23 2.99
N THR A 20 -11.81 1.01 2.77
CA THR A 20 -10.49 1.27 2.20
C THR A 20 -9.47 0.95 3.28
N PHE A 21 -8.45 0.16 2.97
CA PHE A 21 -7.32 -0.10 3.87
C PHE A 21 -6.17 0.83 3.54
N LEU A 22 -5.31 1.09 4.52
CA LEU A 22 -4.07 1.80 4.24
C LEU A 22 -3.18 0.95 3.34
N PRO A 23 -2.55 1.54 2.31
CA PRO A 23 -1.81 0.79 1.33
C PRO A 23 -0.75 -0.13 1.96
N GLY A 24 -0.75 -1.42 1.61
CA GLY A 24 0.22 -2.39 2.13
C GLY A 24 0.00 -2.82 3.59
N THR A 25 -1.14 -2.49 4.20
CA THR A 25 -1.52 -2.90 5.57
C THR A 25 -2.84 -3.65 5.60
N VAL A 26 -3.19 -4.21 6.76
CA VAL A 26 -4.53 -4.72 7.08
C VAL A 26 -5.38 -3.74 7.92
N PHE A 27 -4.95 -2.48 8.06
CA PHE A 27 -5.67 -1.46 8.83
C PHE A 27 -6.62 -0.64 7.95
N PRO A 28 -7.87 -0.42 8.36
CA PRO A 28 -8.80 0.42 7.63
C PRO A 28 -8.40 1.90 7.74
N VAL A 29 -8.67 2.67 6.68
CA VAL A 29 -8.38 4.11 6.58
C VAL A 29 -9.10 4.92 7.67
N SER A 30 -10.25 4.45 8.15
CA SER A 30 -11.02 5.08 9.24
C SER A 30 -10.22 5.22 10.54
N ASP A 31 -9.24 4.34 10.79
CA ASP A 31 -8.54 4.28 12.07
C ASP A 31 -7.47 5.36 12.21
N ILE A 32 -7.14 6.06 11.11
CA ILE A 32 -5.98 6.96 11.03
C ILE A 32 -6.38 8.41 10.70
N GLY A 33 -7.65 8.64 10.33
CA GLY A 33 -8.13 9.96 9.93
C GLY A 33 -7.50 10.43 8.62
N ALA A 34 -7.82 11.66 8.20
CA ALA A 34 -7.32 12.25 6.95
C ALA A 34 -5.81 12.57 6.95
N GLU A 35 -5.10 12.30 8.04
CA GLU A 35 -3.72 12.75 8.29
C GLU A 35 -2.63 11.91 7.58
N GLY A 36 -3.04 10.88 6.83
CA GLY A 36 -2.15 10.10 5.96
C GLY A 36 -1.13 9.24 6.73
N GLY A 37 0.00 8.93 6.09
CA GLY A 37 0.99 8.00 6.65
C GLY A 37 1.79 8.51 7.87
N ARG A 38 1.91 9.83 8.09
CA ARG A 38 2.65 10.38 9.24
C ARG A 38 1.99 9.97 10.56
N ALA A 39 0.69 10.25 10.70
CA ALA A 39 -0.11 9.88 11.86
C ALA A 39 -0.14 8.36 12.11
N PHE A 40 -0.15 7.55 11.04
CA PHE A 40 -0.02 6.10 11.16
C PHE A 40 1.28 5.71 11.88
N PHE A 41 2.42 6.21 11.38
CA PHE A 41 3.69 5.88 12.00
C PHE A 41 3.81 6.45 13.42
N ASP A 42 3.29 7.64 13.70
CA ASP A 42 3.30 8.20 15.04
C ASP A 42 2.53 7.31 16.03
N LYS A 43 1.41 6.71 15.60
CA LYS A 43 0.67 5.74 16.41
C LYS A 43 1.44 4.44 16.62
N VAL A 44 2.04 3.88 15.57
CA VAL A 44 2.80 2.61 15.65
C VAL A 44 4.03 2.75 16.55
N PHE A 45 4.73 3.88 16.45
CA PHE A 45 5.97 4.15 17.17
C PHE A 45 5.79 5.02 18.43
N PHE A 46 4.55 5.21 18.88
CA PHE A 46 4.23 6.09 20.02
C PHE A 46 4.98 5.69 21.31
N VAL A 47 5.08 4.39 21.57
CA VAL A 47 5.68 3.84 22.80
C VAL A 47 7.18 3.58 22.64
N SER A 48 7.66 3.44 21.41
CA SER A 48 9.00 2.96 21.09
C SER A 48 9.37 3.35 19.67
N ASP A 49 10.61 3.80 19.47
CA ASP A 49 11.18 4.08 18.13
C ASP A 49 11.39 2.81 17.28
N HIS A 50 11.10 1.64 17.84
CA HIS A 50 11.43 0.34 17.29
C HIS A 50 10.31 -0.69 17.48
N ILE A 51 10.14 -1.56 16.49
CA ILE A 51 9.18 -2.67 16.54
C ILE A 51 9.86 -4.01 16.20
N MET A 52 9.25 -5.10 16.67
CA MET A 52 9.68 -6.46 16.35
C MET A 52 9.05 -6.95 15.04
N LEU A 53 9.63 -8.00 14.45
CA LEU A 53 9.08 -8.64 13.25
C LEU A 53 7.62 -9.10 13.42
N SER A 54 7.24 -9.57 14.61
CA SER A 54 5.85 -9.98 14.91
C SER A 54 4.86 -8.83 14.70
N HIS A 55 5.20 -7.64 15.17
CA HIS A 55 4.37 -6.46 15.00
C HIS A 55 4.26 -6.05 13.54
N ILE A 56 5.35 -6.17 12.75
CA ILE A 56 5.29 -5.94 11.29
C ILE A 56 4.31 -6.91 10.64
N ARG A 57 4.31 -8.19 11.03
CA ARG A 57 3.37 -9.19 10.50
C ARG A 57 1.92 -8.83 10.82
N GLU A 58 1.66 -8.37 12.03
CA GLU A 58 0.33 -7.90 12.45
C GLU A 58 -0.13 -6.71 11.60
N ILE A 59 0.78 -5.78 11.28
CA ILE A 59 0.47 -4.63 10.43
C ILE A 59 0.23 -5.03 8.96
N THR A 60 1.08 -5.87 8.40
CA THR A 60 1.08 -6.16 6.95
C THR A 60 0.23 -7.35 6.55
N GLY A 61 -0.14 -8.21 7.50
CA GLY A 61 -0.77 -9.51 7.23
C GLY A 61 0.16 -10.52 6.56
N LEU A 62 1.48 -10.28 6.53
CA LEU A 62 2.45 -11.15 5.85
C LEU A 62 2.96 -12.24 6.79
N ASP A 63 3.33 -13.39 6.21
CA ASP A 63 4.03 -14.42 6.96
C ASP A 63 5.49 -14.02 7.25
N ALA A 64 6.08 -14.68 8.27
CA ALA A 64 7.44 -14.38 8.71
C ALA A 64 8.49 -14.72 7.64
N MET A 65 8.27 -15.76 6.84
CA MET A 65 9.22 -16.22 5.83
C MET A 65 9.33 -15.21 4.69
N ALA A 66 8.21 -14.62 4.25
CA ALA A 66 8.18 -13.57 3.24
C ALA A 66 8.98 -12.35 3.69
N LEU A 67 8.73 -11.84 4.90
CA LEU A 67 9.46 -10.69 5.46
C LEU A 67 10.96 -10.98 5.62
N GLN A 68 11.31 -12.15 6.16
CA GLN A 68 12.70 -12.57 6.32
C GLN A 68 13.41 -12.74 4.97
N ASN A 69 12.71 -13.23 3.95
CA ASN A 69 13.25 -13.34 2.60
C ASN A 69 13.60 -11.97 2.01
N TRP A 70 12.79 -10.94 2.28
CA TRP A 70 13.08 -9.58 1.80
C TRP A 70 14.31 -8.98 2.49
N VAL A 71 14.51 -9.26 3.78
CA VAL A 71 15.73 -8.88 4.51
C VAL A 71 16.95 -9.64 3.99
N LYS A 72 16.83 -10.97 3.84
CA LYS A 72 17.92 -11.83 3.33
C LYS A 72 18.38 -11.40 1.93
N ARG A 73 17.44 -11.02 1.06
CA ARG A 73 17.69 -10.53 -0.30
C ARG A 73 18.11 -9.06 -0.37
N LYS A 74 18.23 -8.38 0.77
CA LYS A 74 18.63 -6.96 0.89
C LYS A 74 17.67 -5.99 0.20
N TRP A 75 16.42 -6.40 -0.02
CA TRP A 75 15.37 -5.46 -0.42
C TRP A 75 15.01 -4.56 0.75
N VAL A 76 14.92 -5.14 1.95
CA VAL A 76 14.83 -4.39 3.21
C VAL A 76 16.18 -4.46 3.93
N PRO A 77 16.67 -3.36 4.54
CA PRO A 77 17.90 -3.39 5.34
C PRO A 77 17.79 -4.38 6.51
N ASN A 78 18.94 -4.82 7.02
CA ASN A 78 18.96 -5.67 8.20
C ASN A 78 18.43 -4.90 9.41
N PRO A 79 17.66 -5.54 10.31
CA PRO A 79 17.27 -4.92 11.57
C PRO A 79 18.47 -4.66 12.47
N GLU A 80 18.36 -3.63 13.31
CA GLU A 80 19.34 -3.31 14.33
C GLU A 80 19.04 -4.11 15.60
N LYS A 81 19.91 -5.04 15.99
CA LYS A 81 19.70 -5.89 17.19
C LYS A 81 18.32 -6.57 17.23
N LYS A 82 17.79 -6.98 16.06
CA LYS A 82 16.45 -7.57 15.82
C LYS A 82 15.27 -6.58 15.81
N TYR A 83 15.54 -5.29 15.92
CA TYR A 83 14.54 -4.23 15.89
C TYR A 83 14.46 -3.55 14.53
N TYR A 84 13.25 -3.14 14.17
CA TYR A 84 12.94 -2.43 12.94
C TYR A 84 12.42 -1.04 13.29
N GLY A 85 13.03 -0.01 12.71
CA GLY A 85 12.58 1.38 12.84
C GLY A 85 11.54 1.79 11.80
N ARG A 86 11.15 3.08 11.84
CA ARG A 86 10.15 3.71 10.97
C ARG A 86 10.41 3.48 9.47
N GLU A 87 11.66 3.65 9.03
CA GLU A 87 12.05 3.46 7.62
C GLU A 87 11.97 2.00 7.19
N HIS A 88 12.28 1.05 8.08
CA HIS A 88 12.13 -0.37 7.77
C HIS A 88 10.66 -0.71 7.52
N LEU A 89 9.76 -0.27 8.41
CA LEU A 89 8.34 -0.50 8.26
C LEU A 89 7.83 0.14 6.97
N ALA A 90 8.18 1.40 6.70
CA ALA A 90 7.80 2.08 5.47
C ALA A 90 8.19 1.28 4.22
N ARG A 91 9.42 0.72 4.18
CA ARG A 91 9.84 -0.13 3.07
C ARG A 91 8.99 -1.40 2.94
N PHE A 92 8.71 -2.07 4.05
CA PHE A 92 7.83 -3.25 4.05
C PHE A 92 6.45 -2.91 3.46
N LEU A 93 5.87 -1.78 3.86
CA LEU A 93 4.58 -1.31 3.37
C LEU A 93 4.60 -0.97 1.89
N ILE A 94 5.63 -0.26 1.42
CA ILE A 94 5.79 0.08 0.00
C ILE A 94 5.94 -1.19 -0.85
N ILE A 95 6.76 -2.16 -0.42
CA ILE A 95 6.91 -3.43 -1.13
C ILE A 95 5.57 -4.19 -1.13
N ASN A 96 4.91 -4.31 0.02
CA ASN A 96 3.65 -5.05 0.15
C ASN A 96 2.53 -4.43 -0.69
N MET A 97 2.46 -3.10 -0.72
CA MET A 97 1.50 -2.34 -1.51
C MET A 97 1.64 -2.56 -3.02
N LEU A 98 2.86 -2.78 -3.52
CA LEU A 98 3.16 -2.74 -4.95
C LEU A 98 3.45 -4.12 -5.56
N ARG A 99 3.77 -5.13 -4.74
CA ARG A 99 4.24 -6.45 -5.20
C ARG A 99 3.25 -7.24 -6.05
N ASP A 100 1.96 -6.92 -5.97
CA ASP A 100 0.93 -7.62 -6.74
C ASP A 100 0.82 -7.09 -8.18
N THR A 101 1.38 -5.92 -8.46
CA THR A 101 1.37 -5.27 -9.79
C THR A 101 2.76 -5.01 -10.34
N LEU A 102 3.79 -4.93 -9.49
CA LEU A 102 5.18 -4.69 -9.87
C LEU A 102 6.11 -5.76 -9.30
N GLN A 103 7.11 -6.15 -10.09
CA GLN A 103 8.21 -6.97 -9.58
C GLN A 103 9.01 -6.21 -8.51
N ILE A 104 9.40 -6.88 -7.43
CA ILE A 104 10.14 -6.24 -6.33
C ILE A 104 11.44 -5.57 -6.81
N ALA A 105 12.14 -6.15 -7.79
CA ALA A 105 13.32 -5.52 -8.39
C ALA A 105 13.01 -4.15 -9.03
N ARG A 106 11.83 -3.98 -9.62
CA ARG A 106 11.36 -2.68 -10.18
C ARG A 106 10.97 -1.71 -9.07
N ILE A 107 10.38 -2.19 -7.97
CA ILE A 107 10.11 -1.36 -6.79
C ILE A 107 11.43 -0.83 -6.21
N MET A 108 12.45 -1.69 -6.08
CA MET A 108 13.77 -1.27 -5.59
C MET A 108 14.45 -0.28 -6.55
N TYR A 109 14.30 -0.49 -7.87
CA TYR A 109 14.78 0.47 -8.86
C TYR A 109 14.09 1.83 -8.69
N LEU A 110 12.77 1.85 -8.45
CA LEU A 110 12.02 3.08 -8.26
C LEU A 110 12.46 3.85 -7.01
N LEU A 111 12.69 3.16 -5.88
CA LEU A 111 13.21 3.79 -4.66
C LEU A 111 14.61 4.38 -4.88
N ARG A 112 15.48 3.68 -5.61
CA ARG A 112 16.80 4.19 -6.01
C ARG A 112 16.69 5.34 -7.01
N TYR A 113 15.73 5.29 -7.93
CA TYR A 113 15.45 6.40 -8.83
C TYR A 113 15.02 7.65 -8.08
N LEU A 114 14.24 7.51 -7.00
CA LEU A 114 13.81 8.64 -6.18
C LEU A 114 14.94 9.22 -5.32
N ASN A 115 15.75 8.38 -4.68
CA ASN A 115 16.73 8.83 -3.69
C ASN A 115 18.19 8.85 -4.18
N GLY A 116 18.45 8.37 -5.39
CA GLY A 116 19.77 8.38 -6.01
C GLY A 116 20.66 7.30 -5.43
N THR A 117 21.93 7.32 -5.83
CA THR A 117 22.94 6.40 -5.29
C THR A 117 23.83 7.08 -4.27
N GLU A 118 23.98 8.41 -4.35
CA GLU A 118 24.80 9.17 -3.44
C GLU A 118 23.96 9.75 -2.28
N PRO A 119 24.50 9.85 -1.05
CA PRO A 119 23.76 10.38 0.10
C PRO A 119 23.17 11.78 -0.12
N GLY A 120 23.82 12.62 -0.93
CA GLY A 120 23.35 13.97 -1.27
C GLY A 120 22.16 14.01 -2.23
N ASP A 121 21.87 12.91 -2.93
CA ASP A 121 20.80 12.83 -3.93
C ASP A 121 19.43 12.46 -3.33
N ALA A 122 19.41 12.13 -2.04
CA ALA A 122 18.22 11.65 -1.35
C ALA A 122 17.14 12.73 -1.32
N VAL A 123 16.04 12.47 -2.03
CA VAL A 123 14.90 13.37 -2.14
C VAL A 123 14.10 13.34 -0.84
N ILE A 124 13.82 12.14 -0.32
CA ILE A 124 12.88 11.95 0.78
C ILE A 124 13.08 10.62 1.53
N SER A 125 12.66 10.55 2.79
CA SER A 125 12.61 9.28 3.53
C SER A 125 11.48 8.37 3.00
N GLU A 126 11.54 7.07 3.31
CA GLU A 126 10.53 6.12 2.86
C GLU A 126 9.23 6.27 3.62
N SER A 127 9.31 6.64 4.91
CA SER A 127 8.13 6.97 5.72
C SER A 127 7.34 8.15 5.14
N GLU A 128 8.05 9.18 4.67
CA GLU A 128 7.45 10.36 4.06
C GLU A 128 6.94 10.09 2.64
N LEU A 129 7.65 9.29 1.85
CA LEU A 129 7.13 8.79 0.57
C LEU A 129 5.82 8.02 0.78
N TYR A 130 5.79 7.11 1.76
CA TYR A 130 4.59 6.35 2.09
C TYR A 130 3.44 7.27 2.51
N HIS A 131 3.72 8.32 3.29
CA HIS A 131 2.72 9.33 3.64
C HIS A 131 2.07 9.98 2.41
N TYR A 132 2.86 10.39 1.42
CA TYR A 132 2.30 10.98 0.20
C TYR A 132 1.49 9.98 -0.63
N VAL A 133 1.87 8.70 -0.66
CA VAL A 133 1.05 7.67 -1.31
C VAL A 133 -0.29 7.49 -0.58
N CYS A 134 -0.29 7.43 0.76
CA CYS A 134 -1.53 7.37 1.55
C CYS A 134 -2.45 8.57 1.26
N ARG A 135 -1.89 9.79 1.17
CA ARG A 135 -2.67 10.99 0.83
C ARG A 135 -3.28 10.90 -0.56
N CYS A 136 -2.51 10.48 -1.57
CA CYS A 136 -3.04 10.26 -2.92
C CYS A 136 -4.20 9.26 -2.91
N VAL A 137 -4.03 8.10 -2.27
CA VAL A 137 -5.06 7.06 -2.18
C VAL A 137 -6.30 7.57 -1.42
N GLY A 138 -6.10 8.36 -0.36
CA GLY A 138 -7.18 8.99 0.41
C GLY A 138 -8.01 9.96 -0.44
N LEU A 139 -7.36 10.87 -1.17
CA LEU A 139 -8.01 11.82 -2.08
C LEU A 139 -8.82 11.09 -3.17
N LEU A 140 -8.25 10.02 -3.74
CA LEU A 140 -8.94 9.20 -4.74
C LEU A 140 -10.15 8.47 -4.18
N SER A 141 -10.08 7.99 -2.93
CA SER A 141 -11.21 7.33 -2.29
C SER A 141 -12.33 8.33 -1.98
N ALA A 142 -11.99 9.55 -1.54
CA ALA A 142 -12.96 10.61 -1.24
C ALA A 142 -13.70 11.11 -2.50
N ALA A 143 -13.06 11.07 -3.66
CA ALA A 143 -13.66 11.47 -4.94
C ALA A 143 -14.77 10.51 -5.46
N GLY A 144 -15.05 9.41 -4.75
CA GLY A 144 -16.26 8.59 -4.99
C GLY A 144 -16.29 7.84 -6.32
N SER A 145 -15.16 7.72 -7.04
CA SER A 145 -15.06 6.96 -8.28
C SER A 145 -14.29 5.64 -8.04
N PRO A 146 -14.97 4.59 -7.54
CA PRO A 146 -14.36 3.27 -7.40
C PRO A 146 -14.08 2.71 -8.80
N GLY A 147 -12.84 2.85 -9.26
CA GLY A 147 -12.37 2.15 -10.46
C GLY A 147 -12.05 3.00 -11.68
N LEU A 148 -12.14 4.34 -11.63
CA LEU A 148 -11.53 5.16 -12.67
C LEU A 148 -10.18 5.70 -12.21
N PHE A 149 -9.16 5.49 -13.04
CA PHE A 149 -7.97 6.32 -13.00
C PHE A 149 -8.44 7.78 -13.02
N PRO A 150 -8.07 8.60 -12.02
CA PRO A 150 -8.50 10.00 -12.03
C PRO A 150 -8.11 10.61 -13.37
N ALA A 151 -9.04 11.32 -14.02
CA ALA A 151 -8.73 12.04 -15.26
C ALA A 151 -7.53 12.99 -15.06
N ASP A 152 -7.28 13.39 -13.80
CA ASP A 152 -6.18 14.24 -13.40
C ASP A 152 -5.40 13.66 -12.19
N LEU A 153 -4.66 12.58 -12.41
CA LEU A 153 -3.72 12.05 -11.41
C LEU A 153 -2.67 13.10 -11.00
N ASP A 154 -2.34 14.01 -11.92
CA ASP A 154 -1.39 15.08 -11.66
C ASP A 154 -1.90 16.08 -10.63
N ALA A 155 -3.17 16.49 -10.72
CA ALA A 155 -3.80 17.33 -9.69
C ALA A 155 -3.81 16.64 -8.32
N VAL A 156 -4.13 15.34 -8.28
CA VAL A 156 -4.11 14.56 -7.02
C VAL A 156 -2.72 14.52 -6.41
N ILE A 157 -1.68 14.26 -7.21
CA ILE A 157 -0.30 14.24 -6.72
C ILE A 157 0.13 15.64 -6.28
N ALA A 158 -0.22 16.69 -7.03
CA ALA A 158 0.11 18.06 -6.68
C ALA A 158 -0.55 18.48 -5.36
N GLU A 159 -1.82 18.13 -5.14
CA GLU A 159 -2.52 18.37 -3.88
C GLU A 159 -1.92 17.57 -2.73
N ALA A 160 -1.67 16.27 -2.94
CA ALA A 160 -1.11 15.38 -1.93
C ALA A 160 0.31 15.76 -1.51
N SER A 161 1.10 16.36 -2.41
CA SER A 161 2.50 16.76 -2.16
C SER A 161 2.68 18.28 -2.04
N SER A 162 1.60 19.02 -1.76
CA SER A 162 1.62 20.49 -1.67
C SER A 162 2.55 21.05 -0.59
N ASP A 163 2.78 20.31 0.50
CA ASP A 163 3.73 20.64 1.58
C ASP A 163 5.15 20.12 1.34
N PHE A 164 5.42 19.48 0.20
CA PHE A 164 6.75 18.99 -0.12
C PHE A 164 7.72 20.13 -0.44
N VAL A 165 8.75 20.26 0.40
CA VAL A 165 9.85 21.22 0.20
C VAL A 165 11.04 20.52 -0.48
N PRO A 166 11.33 20.81 -1.76
CA PRO A 166 12.41 20.13 -2.47
C PRO A 166 13.78 20.60 -1.98
N LYS A 167 14.70 19.63 -1.84
CA LYS A 167 16.10 19.89 -1.50
C LYS A 167 16.97 20.19 -2.73
N THR A 168 16.52 19.77 -3.91
CA THR A 168 17.23 19.92 -5.19
C THR A 168 16.26 20.33 -6.29
N ALA A 169 16.77 20.87 -7.40
CA ALA A 169 15.92 21.27 -8.53
C ALA A 169 15.11 20.10 -9.11
N ASP A 170 15.66 18.89 -9.05
CA ASP A 170 15.06 17.69 -9.64
C ASP A 170 14.15 16.90 -8.68
N ALA A 171 14.17 17.24 -7.38
CA ALA A 171 13.44 16.51 -6.34
C ALA A 171 11.93 16.44 -6.60
N LYS A 172 11.32 17.56 -7.02
CA LYS A 172 9.88 17.61 -7.34
C LYS A 172 9.51 16.67 -8.48
N ARG A 173 10.33 16.66 -9.54
CA ARG A 173 10.08 15.81 -10.72
C ARG A 173 10.19 14.33 -10.35
N ARG A 174 11.27 13.94 -9.67
CA ARG A 174 11.51 12.55 -9.24
C ARG A 174 10.41 12.06 -8.28
N LEU A 175 9.97 12.90 -7.35
CA LEU A 175 8.85 12.59 -6.45
C LEU A 175 7.54 12.40 -7.24
N ARG A 176 7.18 13.34 -8.11
CA ARG A 176 5.96 13.24 -8.94
C ARG A 176 5.94 11.96 -9.76
N GLU A 177 7.01 11.67 -10.51
CA GLU A 177 7.09 10.47 -11.35
C GLU A 177 7.00 9.19 -10.51
N THR A 178 7.63 9.18 -9.33
CA THR A 178 7.54 8.05 -8.41
C THR A 178 6.13 7.85 -7.87
N LEU A 179 5.48 8.92 -7.40
CA LEU A 179 4.10 8.87 -6.93
C LEU A 179 3.14 8.46 -8.05
N CYS A 180 3.33 8.95 -9.27
CA CYS A 180 2.55 8.56 -10.43
C CYS A 180 2.60 7.04 -10.64
N ILE A 181 3.79 6.44 -10.64
CA ILE A 181 3.96 4.99 -10.81
C ILE A 181 3.32 4.23 -9.64
N MET A 182 3.59 4.65 -8.40
CA MET A 182 3.08 3.96 -7.21
C MET A 182 1.56 4.01 -7.12
N VAL A 183 0.95 5.18 -7.32
CA VAL A 183 -0.51 5.35 -7.26
C VAL A 183 -1.19 4.63 -8.42
N THR A 184 -0.62 4.66 -9.63
CA THR A 184 -1.11 3.86 -10.76
C THR A 184 -1.11 2.37 -10.42
N ALA A 185 -0.02 1.87 -9.83
CA ALA A 185 0.09 0.48 -9.41
C ALA A 185 -0.92 0.12 -8.31
N CYS A 186 -1.23 1.04 -7.38
CA CYS A 186 -2.30 0.85 -6.38
C CYS A 186 -3.68 0.80 -7.04
N CYS A 187 -3.99 1.69 -7.98
CA CYS A 187 -5.24 1.68 -8.73
C CYS A 187 -5.40 0.37 -9.52
N ALA A 188 -4.34 -0.09 -10.18
CA ALA A 188 -4.34 -1.35 -10.92
C ALA A 188 -4.59 -2.56 -10.00
N ALA A 189 -4.01 -2.57 -8.79
CA ALA A 189 -4.25 -3.63 -7.80
C ALA A 189 -5.73 -3.67 -7.38
N ARG A 190 -6.34 -2.52 -7.10
CA ARG A 190 -7.77 -2.42 -6.75
C ARG A 190 -8.69 -2.87 -7.88
N LEU A 191 -8.37 -2.50 -9.12
CA LEU A 191 -9.13 -2.94 -10.30
C LEU A 191 -9.06 -4.46 -10.48
N LYS A 192 -7.86 -5.03 -10.32
CA LYS A 192 -7.68 -6.48 -10.35
C LYS A 192 -8.48 -7.17 -9.24
N GLU A 193 -8.41 -6.67 -8.01
CA GLU A 193 -9.17 -7.23 -6.88
C GLU A 193 -10.69 -7.17 -7.13
N SER A 194 -11.19 -6.09 -7.73
CA SER A 194 -12.59 -5.98 -8.13
C SER A 194 -12.98 -7.05 -9.14
N ALA A 195 -12.16 -7.24 -10.18
CA ALA A 195 -12.40 -8.26 -11.20
C ALA A 195 -12.33 -9.68 -10.62
N ASP A 196 -11.35 -9.97 -9.77
CA ASP A 196 -11.22 -11.27 -9.08
C ASP A 196 -12.46 -11.55 -8.20
N ARG A 197 -13.00 -10.52 -7.52
CA ARG A 197 -14.23 -10.66 -6.71
C ARG A 197 -15.48 -10.90 -7.56
N GLU A 198 -15.60 -10.24 -8.70
CA GLU A 198 -16.70 -10.49 -9.65
C GLU A 198 -16.63 -11.92 -10.20
N LEU A 199 -15.41 -12.39 -10.49
CA LEU A 199 -15.15 -13.76 -10.94
C LEU A 199 -15.51 -14.79 -9.85
N ASP A 200 -15.14 -14.54 -8.59
CA ASP A 200 -15.52 -15.39 -7.45
C ASP A 200 -17.04 -15.39 -7.25
N GLY A 201 -17.70 -14.24 -7.45
CA GLY A 201 -19.16 -14.08 -7.33
C GLY A 201 -19.97 -14.94 -8.32
N ILE A 202 -19.38 -15.30 -9.46
CA ILE A 202 -20.01 -16.22 -10.43
C ILE A 202 -19.58 -17.68 -10.23
N GLY A 203 -18.91 -18.00 -9.12
CA GLY A 203 -18.55 -19.37 -8.75
C GLY A 203 -17.37 -19.93 -9.54
N ALA A 204 -16.45 -19.08 -10.00
CA ALA A 204 -15.24 -19.55 -10.64
C ALA A 204 -14.45 -20.48 -9.72
N PRO A 205 -13.92 -21.61 -10.24
CA PRO A 205 -13.09 -22.49 -9.43
C PRO A 205 -11.81 -21.75 -9.01
N PRO A 206 -11.33 -21.96 -7.77
CA PRO A 206 -10.14 -21.27 -7.29
C PRO A 206 -8.93 -21.58 -8.18
N ASP A 207 -8.19 -20.53 -8.52
CA ASP A 207 -6.77 -20.51 -8.91
C ASP A 207 -6.00 -21.80 -8.55
N PRO A 208 -5.81 -22.85 -9.39
CA PRO A 208 -5.00 -24.00 -9.04
C PRO A 208 -3.56 -23.62 -8.62
N LYS A 209 -3.08 -22.45 -9.06
CA LYS A 209 -1.79 -21.86 -8.68
C LYS A 209 -1.85 -21.02 -7.40
N LEU A 210 -2.99 -20.44 -7.02
CA LEU A 210 -3.14 -19.71 -5.75
C LEU A 210 -3.10 -20.65 -4.54
N GLY A 211 -3.58 -21.90 -4.68
CA GLY A 211 -3.48 -22.93 -3.64
C GLY A 211 -2.05 -23.34 -3.27
N ARG A 212 -1.05 -23.03 -4.10
CA ARG A 212 0.38 -23.25 -3.80
C ARG A 212 1.09 -22.06 -3.16
N VAL A 213 0.54 -20.85 -3.26
CA VAL A 213 1.17 -19.66 -2.66
C VAL A 213 0.88 -19.58 -1.16
N LEU A 214 -0.26 -20.12 -0.71
CA LEU A 214 -0.58 -20.25 0.72
C LEU A 214 -0.09 -21.56 1.36
N ASN A 215 0.32 -22.54 0.57
CA ASN A 215 0.90 -23.81 1.01
C ASN A 215 2.26 -24.08 0.35
N GLY A 216 3.17 -23.11 0.44
CA GLY A 216 4.57 -23.25 0.04
C GLY A 216 5.37 -24.07 1.06
N GLY A 217 4.95 -25.31 1.29
CA GLY A 217 5.65 -26.31 2.10
C GLY A 217 5.82 -27.60 1.31
N ARG A 218 6.93 -27.72 0.60
CA ARG A 218 7.71 -28.95 0.45
C ARG A 218 9.18 -28.58 0.31
#